data_AF-A0A067EIE1-F1
#
_entry.id   AF-A0A067EIE1-F1
#
_cell.length_a   1.000
_cell.length_b   1.000
_cell.length_c   1.000
_cell.angle_alpha   90.00
_cell.angle_beta   90.00
_cell.angle_gamma   90.00
#
_symmetry.space_group_name_H-M   'P 1'
#
loop_
_entity.id
_entity.type
_entity.pdbx_description
1 polymer ?
#
loop_
_entity_poly.entity_id
_entity_poly.type
_entity_poly.pdbx_seq_one_letter_code
_entity_poly.pdbx_strand_id
1 'polypeptide(L)'
;MASHIVGYPRMGPKRELKFALESFWDGKSSAEDLQKVSADLRSSIWKQMSEAGIKYIPSNTFSYYDQVLDTTAMLGAVPPRYNWNGGEIGFDVYFSMARGNASVPAMEMTKWFDTNYHFIVPELGPDVKFSYASHKAVTEYKEAKGLGVETVPVLIGPVSYLLLSKPAKGVAKTFSLLSLLPKILPIYKEVISELKAAGASWIQFDEPLLVMDLDSHKLHAF
;
A
#
# COMPACT_ATOMS: atom_id res chain seq x y z
N MET A 1 -23.27 -10.91 -17.51
CA MET A 1 -21.98 -11.27 -16.89
C MET A 1 -21.25 -9.98 -16.53
N ALA A 2 -20.56 -9.91 -15.40
CA ALA A 2 -19.80 -8.73 -14.97
C ALA A 2 -18.29 -8.96 -15.17
N SER A 3 -17.54 -7.89 -15.39
CA SER A 3 -16.09 -7.88 -15.60
C SER A 3 -15.34 -7.26 -14.42
N HIS A 4 -14.14 -7.75 -14.13
CA HIS A 4 -13.31 -7.35 -12.99
C HIS A 4 -11.83 -7.37 -13.37
N ILE A 5 -11.06 -6.42 -12.83
CA ILE A 5 -9.60 -6.39 -12.91
C ILE A 5 -9.06 -6.29 -11.48
N VAL A 6 -8.24 -7.26 -11.06
CA VAL A 6 -7.67 -7.32 -9.69
C VAL A 6 -6.67 -6.21 -9.41
N GLY A 7 -5.99 -5.71 -10.45
CA GLY A 7 -4.96 -4.67 -10.35
C GLY A 7 -4.46 -4.23 -11.72
N TYR A 8 -3.73 -3.11 -11.79
CA TYR A 8 -3.28 -2.52 -13.05
C TYR A 8 -1.86 -1.95 -12.96
N PRO A 9 -1.04 -2.01 -14.03
CA PRO A 9 0.28 -1.37 -14.06
C PRO A 9 0.22 0.14 -13.83
N ARG A 10 1.13 0.66 -12.99
CA ARG A 10 1.15 2.07 -12.57
C ARG A 10 2.24 2.92 -13.21
N MET A 11 3.14 2.32 -13.98
CA MET A 11 4.29 3.03 -14.55
C MET A 11 3.91 3.99 -15.69
N GLY A 12 2.73 3.78 -16.29
CA GLY A 12 2.26 4.47 -17.48
C GLY A 12 2.78 3.87 -18.80
N PRO A 13 2.09 4.09 -19.93
CA PRO A 13 2.44 3.50 -21.23
C PRO A 13 3.85 3.80 -21.72
N LYS A 14 4.42 4.95 -21.32
CA LYS A 14 5.78 5.39 -21.68
C LYS A 14 6.68 5.56 -20.45
N ARG A 15 6.34 4.92 -19.33
CA ARG A 15 7.06 5.00 -18.05
C ARG A 15 7.07 6.41 -17.44
N GLU A 16 5.98 7.14 -17.61
CA GLU A 16 5.77 8.50 -17.09
C GLU A 16 6.08 8.58 -15.59
N LEU A 17 5.61 7.60 -14.79
CA LEU A 17 5.86 7.57 -13.35
C LEU A 17 7.35 7.36 -13.03
N LYS A 18 8.08 6.59 -13.85
CA LYS A 18 9.53 6.35 -13.64
C LYS A 18 10.27 7.68 -13.67
N PHE A 19 10.06 8.45 -14.73
CA PHE A 19 10.79 9.69 -14.96
C PHE A 19 10.35 10.78 -13.98
N ALA A 20 9.07 10.82 -13.59
CA ALA A 20 8.59 11.73 -12.55
C ALA A 20 9.22 11.43 -11.18
N LEU A 21 9.31 10.16 -10.79
CA LEU A 21 9.97 9.74 -9.55
C LEU A 21 11.47 10.09 -9.56
N GLU A 22 12.18 9.76 -10.65
CA GLU A 22 13.61 10.09 -10.78
C GLU A 22 13.86 11.60 -10.75
N SER A 23 13.04 12.39 -11.45
CA SER A 23 13.11 13.85 -11.42
C SER A 23 12.89 14.40 -10.00
N PHE A 24 11.90 13.87 -9.27
CA PHE A 24 11.63 14.27 -7.90
C PHE A 24 12.79 13.91 -6.96
N TRP A 25 13.31 12.68 -7.04
CA TRP A 25 14.45 12.24 -6.21
C TRP A 25 15.75 13.00 -6.51
N ASP A 26 15.93 13.46 -7.74
CA ASP A 26 17.06 14.30 -8.14
C ASP A 26 16.87 15.78 -7.76
N GLY A 27 15.74 16.16 -7.17
CA GLY A 27 15.41 17.55 -6.82
C GLY A 27 15.13 18.45 -8.03
N LYS A 28 14.84 17.85 -9.20
CA LYS A 28 14.58 18.56 -10.46
C LYS A 28 13.11 18.95 -10.64
N SER A 29 12.21 18.36 -9.86
CA SER A 29 10.78 18.67 -9.83
C SER A 29 10.23 18.67 -8.41
N SER A 30 9.12 19.36 -8.21
CA SER A 30 8.45 19.50 -6.91
C SER A 30 7.61 18.26 -6.56
N ALA A 31 7.14 18.20 -5.30
CA ALA A 31 6.17 17.18 -4.88
C ALA A 31 4.84 17.33 -5.62
N GLU A 32 4.44 18.56 -5.89
CA GLU A 32 3.25 18.91 -6.65
C GLU A 32 3.33 18.42 -8.10
N ASP A 33 4.50 18.52 -8.74
CA ASP A 33 4.74 17.99 -10.08
C ASP A 33 4.59 16.45 -10.11
N LEU A 34 5.17 15.75 -9.13
CA LEU A 34 5.04 14.30 -9.00
C LEU A 34 3.59 13.88 -8.76
N GLN A 35 2.88 14.60 -7.88
CA GLN A 35 1.46 14.35 -7.60
C GLN A 35 0.60 14.58 -8.84
N LYS A 36 0.88 15.61 -9.64
CA LYS A 36 0.18 15.89 -10.89
C LYS A 36 0.32 14.75 -11.89
N VAL A 37 1.54 14.30 -12.18
CA VAL A 37 1.78 13.15 -13.08
C VAL A 37 1.05 11.90 -12.58
N SER A 38 1.04 11.70 -11.26
CA SER A 38 0.40 10.54 -10.63
C SER A 38 -1.12 10.59 -10.72
N ALA A 39 -1.73 11.75 -10.49
CA ALA A 39 -3.17 11.96 -10.64
C ALA A 39 -3.62 11.79 -12.11
N ASP A 40 -2.84 12.33 -13.06
CA ASP A 40 -3.11 12.18 -14.49
C ASP A 40 -3.06 10.70 -14.93
N LEU A 41 -2.08 9.94 -14.43
CA LEU A 41 -1.99 8.49 -14.68
C LEU A 41 -3.19 7.73 -14.10
N ARG A 42 -3.56 7.97 -12.84
CA ARG A 42 -4.71 7.32 -12.22
C ARG A 42 -6.00 7.64 -12.95
N SER A 43 -6.24 8.92 -13.26
CA SER A 43 -7.39 9.39 -14.03
C SER A 43 -7.51 8.70 -15.39
N SER A 44 -6.40 8.62 -16.13
CA SER A 44 -6.34 7.93 -17.42
C SER A 44 -6.67 6.45 -17.29
N ILE A 45 -6.09 5.76 -16.31
CA ILE A 45 -6.30 4.33 -16.04
C ILE A 45 -7.78 4.03 -15.70
N TRP A 46 -8.38 4.81 -14.81
CA TRP A 46 -9.78 4.61 -14.42
C TRP A 46 -10.75 4.88 -15.57
N LYS A 47 -10.53 5.95 -16.35
CA LYS A 47 -11.33 6.25 -17.54
C LYS A 47 -11.20 5.17 -18.60
N GLN A 48 -9.97 4.70 -18.87
CA GLN A 48 -9.73 3.61 -19.82
C GLN A 48 -10.51 2.34 -19.44
N MET A 49 -10.47 1.91 -18.18
CA MET A 49 -11.22 0.74 -17.73
C MET A 49 -12.74 0.97 -17.77
N SER A 50 -13.20 2.18 -17.44
CA SER A 50 -14.61 2.56 -17.52
C SER A 50 -15.13 2.54 -18.95
N GLU A 51 -14.40 3.14 -19.89
CA GLU A 51 -14.72 3.16 -21.33
C GLU A 51 -14.73 1.74 -21.95
N ALA A 52 -13.89 0.84 -21.43
CA ALA A 52 -13.90 -0.57 -21.80
C ALA A 52 -15.10 -1.37 -21.21
N GLY A 53 -15.95 -0.73 -20.40
CA GLY A 53 -17.11 -1.37 -19.78
C GLY A 53 -16.76 -2.30 -18.62
N ILE A 54 -15.63 -2.10 -17.95
CA ILE A 54 -15.25 -2.88 -16.77
C ILE A 54 -16.17 -2.52 -15.60
N LYS A 55 -16.87 -3.51 -15.02
CA LYS A 55 -17.81 -3.27 -13.92
C LYS A 55 -17.09 -2.98 -12.60
N TYR A 56 -16.08 -3.79 -12.28
CA TYR A 56 -15.33 -3.69 -11.04
C TYR A 56 -13.92 -3.17 -11.35
N ILE A 57 -13.76 -1.85 -11.26
CA ILE A 57 -12.52 -1.12 -11.56
C ILE A 57 -11.74 -0.93 -10.26
N PRO A 58 -10.47 -1.33 -10.16
CA PRO A 58 -9.73 -1.20 -8.91
C PRO A 58 -9.27 0.25 -8.66
N SER A 59 -9.28 0.65 -7.40
CA SER A 59 -8.55 1.82 -6.88
C SER A 59 -7.55 1.40 -5.80
N ASN A 60 -6.62 2.28 -5.45
CA ASN A 60 -5.51 1.98 -4.54
C ASN A 60 -4.44 1.02 -5.09
N THR A 61 -4.53 0.61 -6.37
CA THR A 61 -3.49 -0.20 -7.05
C THR A 61 -2.32 0.63 -7.54
N PHE A 62 -2.53 1.94 -7.72
CA PHE A 62 -1.45 2.88 -7.93
C PHE A 62 -0.55 2.90 -6.69
N SER A 63 0.75 3.13 -6.87
CA SER A 63 1.70 3.28 -5.78
C SER A 63 2.94 3.98 -6.32
N TYR A 64 3.51 4.86 -5.51
CA TYR A 64 4.74 5.55 -5.84
C TYR A 64 5.97 4.64 -5.77
N TYR A 65 5.89 3.52 -5.04
CA TYR A 65 7.00 2.59 -4.94
C TYR A 65 6.52 1.15 -4.84
N ASP A 66 5.77 0.81 -3.79
CA ASP A 66 5.35 -0.56 -3.50
C ASP A 66 4.04 -0.63 -2.69
N GLN A 67 3.17 -1.59 -3.02
CA GLN A 67 1.87 -1.75 -2.36
C GLN A 67 1.94 -2.28 -0.92
N VAL A 68 2.99 -3.04 -0.57
CA VAL A 68 3.20 -3.48 0.82
C VAL A 68 3.76 -2.32 1.66
N LEU A 69 4.61 -1.48 1.06
CA LEU A 69 5.01 -0.21 1.65
C LEU A 69 3.83 0.75 1.85
N ASP A 70 2.89 0.82 0.90
CA ASP A 70 1.66 1.60 1.05
C ASP A 70 0.85 1.14 2.27
N THR A 71 0.73 -0.18 2.48
CA THR A 71 0.04 -0.74 3.65
C THR A 71 0.81 -0.46 4.95
N THR A 72 2.14 -0.47 4.89
CA THR A 72 3.02 -0.07 6.01
C THR A 72 2.80 1.40 6.38
N ALA A 73 2.65 2.29 5.39
CA ALA A 73 2.31 3.69 5.63
C ALA A 73 0.88 3.84 6.18
N MET A 74 -0.10 3.12 5.62
CA MET A 74 -1.48 3.11 6.13
C MET A 74 -1.53 2.78 7.63
N LEU A 75 -0.74 1.79 8.07
CA LEU A 75 -0.69 1.32 9.44
C LEU A 75 0.26 2.13 10.35
N GLY A 76 0.98 3.13 9.83
CA GLY A 76 1.97 3.89 10.60
C GLY A 76 3.12 3.02 11.10
N ALA A 77 3.44 1.92 10.42
CA ALA A 77 4.43 0.95 10.86
C ALA A 77 5.86 1.35 10.42
N VAL A 78 6.23 2.61 10.67
CA VAL A 78 7.52 3.18 10.26
C VAL A 78 8.63 2.74 11.23
N PRO A 79 9.74 2.15 10.74
CA PRO A 79 10.85 1.77 11.61
C PRO A 79 11.45 2.96 12.39
N PRO A 80 11.84 2.80 13.66
CA PRO A 80 12.29 3.92 14.51
C PRO A 80 13.43 4.75 13.93
N ARG A 81 14.32 4.13 13.14
CA ARG A 81 15.47 4.80 12.51
C ARG A 81 15.10 5.95 11.57
N TYR A 82 13.86 6.02 11.11
CA TYR A 82 13.38 7.10 10.24
C TYR A 82 12.82 8.30 11.02
N ASN A 83 12.82 8.25 12.37
CA ASN A 83 12.44 9.35 13.27
C ASN A 83 11.07 9.99 12.97
N TRP A 84 10.12 9.18 12.50
CA TRP A 84 8.74 9.64 12.29
C TRP A 84 8.00 9.69 13.63
N ASN A 85 7.38 10.83 13.93
CA ASN A 85 6.76 11.13 15.23
C ASN A 85 5.23 11.08 15.22
N GLY A 86 4.63 10.43 14.21
CA GLY A 86 3.17 10.38 14.01
C GLY A 86 2.65 11.38 12.97
N GLY A 87 1.35 11.32 12.69
CA GLY A 87 0.66 12.17 11.70
C GLY A 87 0.52 11.54 10.32
N GLU A 88 0.15 12.31 9.30
CA GLU A 88 0.08 11.80 7.93
C GLU A 88 1.50 11.56 7.37
N ILE A 89 1.73 10.38 6.79
CA ILE A 89 3.00 10.04 6.15
C ILE A 89 3.08 10.70 4.78
N GLY A 90 3.99 11.67 4.65
CA GLY A 90 4.36 12.31 3.39
C GLY A 90 5.49 11.59 2.65
N PHE A 91 5.88 12.17 1.50
CA PHE A 91 6.91 11.61 0.61
C PHE A 91 8.27 11.45 1.28
N ASP A 92 8.66 12.34 2.20
CA ASP A 92 9.96 12.26 2.87
C ASP A 92 10.12 10.93 3.63
N VAL A 93 9.14 10.60 4.48
CA VAL A 93 9.14 9.36 5.26
C VAL A 93 8.93 8.15 4.35
N TYR A 94 7.99 8.24 3.41
CA TYR A 94 7.67 7.15 2.49
C TYR A 94 8.88 6.73 1.65
N PHE A 95 9.58 7.68 1.00
CA PHE A 95 10.77 7.37 0.21
C PHE A 95 11.98 7.07 1.08
N SER A 96 12.10 7.64 2.29
CA SER A 96 13.15 7.25 3.23
C SER A 96 13.05 5.76 3.59
N MET A 97 11.84 5.22 3.78
CA MET A 97 11.63 3.77 3.94
C MET A 97 12.00 2.99 2.68
N ALA A 98 11.54 3.46 1.51
CA ALA A 98 11.70 2.76 0.23
C ALA A 98 13.18 2.65 -0.24
N ARG A 99 13.94 3.74 -0.12
CA ARG A 99 15.26 3.88 -0.75
C ARG A 99 16.33 4.49 0.17
N GLY A 100 16.01 4.70 1.43
CA GLY A 100 16.93 5.29 2.40
C GLY A 100 17.20 6.77 2.11
N ASN A 101 18.14 7.32 2.86
CA ASN A 101 18.65 8.67 2.68
C ASN A 101 20.15 8.71 3.04
N ALA A 102 20.74 9.90 3.14
CA ALA A 102 22.17 10.07 3.39
C ALA A 102 22.65 9.48 4.73
N SER A 103 21.79 9.31 5.73
CA SER A 103 22.14 8.87 7.08
C SER A 103 21.46 7.56 7.51
N VAL A 104 20.38 7.15 6.84
CA VAL A 104 19.56 5.98 7.24
C VAL A 104 19.39 5.03 6.05
N PRO A 105 19.66 3.71 6.23
CA PRO A 105 19.47 2.73 5.16
C PRO A 105 17.98 2.53 4.84
N ALA A 106 17.69 2.09 3.62
CA ALA A 106 16.36 1.64 3.20
C ALA A 106 15.89 0.40 3.98
N MET A 107 14.59 0.12 3.92
CA MET A 107 14.03 -1.17 4.33
C MET A 107 14.45 -2.27 3.35
N GLU A 108 14.41 -3.52 3.81
CA GLU A 108 14.71 -4.68 2.96
C GLU A 108 13.68 -4.78 1.82
N MET A 109 14.15 -5.09 0.60
CA MET A 109 13.30 -5.53 -0.49
C MET A 109 13.50 -7.01 -0.77
N THR A 110 12.43 -7.73 -1.09
CA THR A 110 12.49 -9.16 -1.47
C THR A 110 11.49 -9.49 -2.56
N LYS A 111 11.61 -10.67 -3.16
CA LYS A 111 10.71 -11.10 -4.24
C LYS A 111 9.27 -11.20 -3.76
N TRP A 112 8.35 -10.69 -4.57
CA TRP A 112 6.92 -10.91 -4.41
C TRP A 112 6.55 -12.26 -5.02
N PHE A 113 6.45 -13.27 -4.14
CA PHE A 113 6.17 -14.65 -4.52
C PHE A 113 7.14 -15.17 -5.60
N ASP A 114 6.63 -15.93 -6.57
CA ASP A 114 7.37 -16.47 -7.70
C ASP A 114 7.45 -15.50 -8.90
N THR A 115 7.11 -14.23 -8.69
CA THR A 115 7.19 -13.20 -9.73
C THR A 115 8.59 -12.56 -9.82
N ASN A 116 8.75 -11.65 -10.80
CA ASN A 116 9.93 -10.78 -10.90
C ASN A 116 9.74 -9.42 -10.19
N TYR A 117 8.57 -9.18 -9.58
CA TYR A 117 8.34 -7.99 -8.77
C TYR A 117 9.00 -8.15 -7.40
N HIS A 118 9.42 -7.04 -6.79
CA HIS A 118 9.98 -7.01 -5.44
C HIS A 118 9.17 -6.04 -4.59
N PHE A 119 8.92 -6.41 -3.33
CA PHE A 119 8.19 -5.58 -2.37
C PHE A 119 9.09 -5.18 -1.20
N ILE A 120 8.69 -4.13 -0.47
CA ILE A 120 9.39 -3.68 0.73
C ILE A 120 8.86 -4.46 1.94
N VAL A 121 9.75 -5.19 2.61
CA VAL A 121 9.40 -6.08 3.72
C VAL A 121 9.13 -5.25 4.99
N PRO A 122 7.92 -5.31 5.57
CA PRO A 122 7.65 -4.60 6.83
C PRO A 122 8.49 -5.15 7.99
N GLU A 123 9.01 -4.24 8.82
CA GLU A 123 9.83 -4.58 9.99
C GLU A 123 9.02 -4.36 11.26
N LEU A 124 8.51 -5.44 11.86
CA LEU A 124 7.52 -5.35 12.92
C LEU A 124 8.06 -5.88 14.26
N GLY A 125 7.49 -5.39 15.36
CA GLY A 125 7.84 -5.83 16.70
C GLY A 125 6.72 -5.50 17.70
N PRO A 126 6.84 -5.96 18.95
CA PRO A 126 5.82 -5.72 19.96
C PRO A 126 5.64 -4.23 20.27
N ASP A 127 6.69 -3.42 20.10
CA ASP A 127 6.70 -1.99 20.46
C ASP A 127 6.28 -1.05 19.32
N VAL A 128 5.96 -1.59 18.14
CA VAL A 128 5.43 -0.76 17.03
C VAL A 128 4.12 -0.13 17.47
N LYS A 129 4.05 1.19 17.34
CA LYS A 129 2.84 1.99 17.60
C LYS A 129 2.12 2.19 16.28
N PHE A 130 1.20 1.28 15.98
CA PHE A 130 0.35 1.42 14.81
C PHE A 130 -0.61 2.59 14.97
N SER A 131 -0.87 3.29 13.87
CA SER A 131 -1.86 4.36 13.76
C SER A 131 -2.31 4.51 12.32
N TYR A 132 -3.53 4.96 12.08
CA TYR A 132 -3.98 5.27 10.72
C TYR A 132 -3.23 6.51 10.21
N ALA A 133 -2.18 6.29 9.40
CA ALA A 133 -1.19 7.31 9.06
C ALA A 133 -1.04 7.57 7.55
N SER A 134 -1.88 6.93 6.73
CA SER A 134 -1.97 7.26 5.31
C SER A 134 -3.38 7.05 4.79
N HIS A 135 -4.00 8.13 4.31
CA HIS A 135 -5.37 8.13 3.79
C HIS A 135 -5.43 7.85 2.28
N LYS A 136 -4.39 7.22 1.72
CA LYS A 136 -4.25 6.97 0.27
C LYS A 136 -5.47 6.27 -0.33
N ALA A 137 -5.94 5.19 0.29
CA ALA A 137 -7.05 4.39 -0.23
C ALA A 137 -8.35 5.20 -0.35
N VAL A 138 -8.74 5.93 0.70
CA VAL A 138 -9.95 6.77 0.68
C VAL A 138 -9.78 7.97 -0.24
N THR A 139 -8.58 8.52 -0.33
CA THR A 139 -8.27 9.65 -1.22
C THR A 139 -8.40 9.25 -2.68
N GLU A 140 -7.81 8.13 -3.09
CA GLU A 140 -7.94 7.61 -4.46
C GLU A 140 -9.38 7.21 -4.80
N TYR A 141 -10.11 6.62 -3.86
CA TYR A 141 -11.54 6.32 -4.06
C TYR A 141 -12.36 7.60 -4.33
N LYS A 142 -12.17 8.64 -3.50
CA LYS A 142 -12.85 9.94 -3.68
C LYS A 142 -12.43 10.63 -4.97
N GLU A 143 -11.16 10.54 -5.35
CA GLU A 143 -10.63 11.08 -6.62
C GLU A 143 -11.33 10.44 -7.82
N ALA A 144 -11.34 9.10 -7.90
CA ALA A 144 -12.02 8.37 -8.97
C ALA A 144 -13.52 8.69 -9.02
N LYS A 145 -14.17 8.78 -7.85
CA LYS A 145 -15.58 9.15 -7.72
C LYS A 145 -15.85 10.57 -8.24
N GLY A 146 -14.96 11.51 -7.98
CA GLY A 146 -15.02 12.88 -8.53
C GLY A 146 -14.93 12.93 -10.06
N LEU A 147 -14.32 11.92 -10.68
CA LEU A 147 -14.27 11.73 -12.13
C LEU A 147 -15.48 10.97 -12.69
N GLY A 148 -16.45 10.60 -11.84
CA GLY A 148 -17.62 9.82 -12.23
C GLY A 148 -17.36 8.31 -12.39
N VAL A 149 -16.23 7.80 -11.87
CA VAL A 149 -15.88 6.38 -11.93
C VAL A 149 -16.00 5.73 -10.55
N GLU A 150 -16.95 4.81 -10.41
CA GLU A 150 -17.05 3.98 -9.20
C GLU A 150 -15.94 2.92 -9.20
N THR A 151 -15.21 2.80 -8.09
CA THR A 151 -14.07 1.89 -7.99
C THR A 151 -14.20 0.94 -6.79
N VAL A 152 -13.43 -0.14 -6.82
CA VAL A 152 -13.25 -1.11 -5.74
C VAL A 152 -11.89 -0.84 -5.10
N PRO A 153 -11.84 -0.27 -3.88
CA PRO A 153 -10.58 -0.09 -3.16
C PRO A 153 -9.92 -1.43 -2.88
N VAL A 154 -8.63 -1.56 -3.24
CA VAL A 154 -7.82 -2.75 -3.02
C VAL A 154 -6.91 -2.55 -1.81
N LEU A 155 -6.94 -3.46 -0.84
CA LEU A 155 -6.07 -3.46 0.33
C LEU A 155 -5.34 -4.80 0.44
N ILE A 156 -4.06 -4.80 0.81
CA ILE A 156 -3.41 -6.03 1.28
C ILE A 156 -4.12 -6.46 2.56
N GLY A 157 -4.57 -7.71 2.59
CA GLY A 157 -5.28 -8.26 3.73
C GLY A 157 -4.42 -8.30 5.00
N PRO A 158 -5.02 -8.10 6.19
CA PRO A 158 -4.28 -7.92 7.43
C PRO A 158 -3.43 -9.14 7.79
N VAL A 159 -3.87 -10.35 7.46
CA VAL A 159 -3.12 -11.57 7.80
C VAL A 159 -1.96 -11.77 6.83
N SER A 160 -2.20 -11.63 5.52
CA SER A 160 -1.12 -11.64 4.53
C SER A 160 -0.07 -10.57 4.81
N TYR A 161 -0.47 -9.35 5.18
CA TYR A 161 0.48 -8.30 5.56
C TYR A 161 1.43 -8.76 6.69
N LEU A 162 0.89 -9.34 7.76
CA LEU A 162 1.70 -9.84 8.88
C LEU A 162 2.58 -11.03 8.47
N LEU A 163 2.07 -11.94 7.63
CA LEU A 163 2.84 -13.09 7.14
C LEU A 163 3.93 -12.71 6.13
N LEU A 164 3.78 -11.60 5.41
CA LEU A 164 4.80 -11.00 4.53
C LEU A 164 5.86 -10.21 5.29
N SER A 165 5.63 -9.92 6.56
CA SER A 165 6.51 -9.11 7.40
C SER A 165 7.66 -9.92 7.99
N LYS A 166 8.64 -9.23 8.59
CA LYS A 166 9.70 -9.83 9.40
C LYS A 166 9.80 -9.16 10.76
N PRO A 167 10.22 -9.89 11.81
CA PRO A 167 10.57 -9.27 13.07
C PRO A 167 11.72 -8.27 12.88
N ALA A 168 11.56 -7.06 13.39
CA ALA A 168 12.61 -6.05 13.40
C ALA A 168 13.85 -6.53 14.18
N LYS A 169 15.01 -5.89 13.91
CA LYS A 169 16.26 -6.22 14.62
C LYS A 169 16.10 -6.06 16.13
N GLY A 170 16.47 -7.09 16.89
CA GLY A 170 16.38 -7.11 18.36
C GLY A 170 15.09 -7.71 18.92
N VAL A 171 14.09 -8.00 18.07
CA VAL A 171 12.88 -8.72 18.49
C VAL A 171 13.21 -10.19 18.80
N ALA A 172 12.65 -10.71 19.90
CA ALA A 172 12.88 -12.07 20.34
C ALA A 172 12.44 -13.10 19.29
N LYS A 173 13.20 -14.19 19.12
CA LYS A 173 12.87 -15.25 18.14
C LYS A 173 11.54 -15.96 18.39
N THR A 174 11.05 -15.91 19.62
CA THR A 174 9.76 -16.47 20.03
C THR A 174 8.57 -15.57 19.69
N PHE A 175 8.82 -14.35 19.22
CA PHE A 175 7.77 -13.42 18.82
C PHE A 175 7.04 -13.90 17.56
N SER A 176 5.72 -13.93 17.64
CA SER A 176 4.85 -14.23 16.49
C SER A 176 4.33 -12.94 15.88
N LEU A 177 4.54 -12.75 14.57
CA LEU A 177 4.00 -11.60 13.85
C LEU A 177 2.47 -11.55 13.89
N LEU A 178 1.81 -12.72 13.87
CA LEU A 178 0.36 -12.83 13.99
C LEU A 178 -0.18 -12.31 15.33
N SER A 179 0.65 -12.20 16.37
CA SER A 179 0.25 -11.56 17.63
C SER A 179 -0.07 -10.06 17.50
N LEU A 180 0.32 -9.44 16.38
CA LEU A 180 0.01 -8.03 16.08
C LEU A 180 -1.36 -7.84 15.42
N LEU A 181 -2.07 -8.92 15.06
CA LEU A 181 -3.38 -8.83 14.42
C LEU A 181 -4.37 -7.96 15.22
N PRO A 182 -4.50 -8.10 16.56
CA PRO A 182 -5.36 -7.22 17.36
C PRO A 182 -4.96 -5.74 17.33
N LYS A 183 -3.71 -5.41 16.99
CA LYS A 183 -3.22 -4.03 16.92
C LYS A 183 -3.50 -3.36 15.56
N ILE A 184 -3.52 -4.13 14.47
CA ILE A 184 -3.76 -3.59 13.12
C ILE A 184 -5.24 -3.60 12.73
N LEU A 185 -6.03 -4.55 13.22
CA LEU A 185 -7.46 -4.65 12.89
C LEU A 185 -8.27 -3.38 13.21
N PRO A 186 -8.02 -2.62 14.29
CA PRO A 186 -8.68 -1.34 14.52
C PRO A 186 -8.49 -0.35 13.35
N ILE A 187 -7.27 -0.25 12.81
CA ILE A 187 -6.96 0.67 11.70
C ILE A 187 -7.63 0.19 10.41
N TYR A 188 -7.62 -1.11 10.12
CA TYR A 188 -8.39 -1.64 8.99
C TYR A 188 -9.89 -1.31 9.12
N LYS A 189 -10.47 -1.40 10.33
CA LYS A 189 -11.87 -1.01 10.57
C LYS A 189 -12.10 0.48 10.32
N GLU A 190 -11.18 1.34 10.73
CA GLU A 190 -11.23 2.78 10.46
C GLU A 190 -11.21 3.07 8.96
N VAL A 191 -10.24 2.49 8.22
CA VAL A 191 -10.14 2.61 6.75
C VAL A 191 -11.43 2.16 6.06
N ILE A 192 -11.96 0.98 6.43
CA ILE A 192 -13.22 0.46 5.86
C ILE A 192 -14.40 1.40 6.20
N SER A 193 -14.44 1.95 7.41
CA SER A 193 -15.47 2.90 7.82
C SER A 193 -15.46 4.15 6.96
N GLU A 194 -14.27 4.71 6.68
CA GLU A 194 -14.12 5.87 5.82
C GLU A 194 -14.45 5.58 4.35
N LEU A 195 -14.05 4.42 3.83
CA LEU A 195 -14.41 3.98 2.48
C LEU A 195 -15.93 3.86 2.32
N LYS A 196 -16.61 3.23 3.28
CA LYS A 196 -18.07 3.17 3.31
C LYS A 196 -18.69 4.56 3.38
N ALA A 197 -18.16 5.45 4.23
CA ALA A 197 -18.65 6.82 4.36
C ALA A 197 -18.45 7.64 3.08
N ALA A 198 -17.37 7.37 2.31
CA ALA A 198 -17.17 7.96 0.99
C ALA A 198 -18.12 7.37 -0.08
N GLY A 199 -18.76 6.24 0.22
CA GLY A 199 -19.78 5.58 -0.60
C GLY A 199 -19.32 4.31 -1.31
N ALA A 200 -18.15 3.76 -0.96
CA ALA A 200 -17.67 2.50 -1.54
C ALA A 200 -18.64 1.37 -1.17
N SER A 201 -19.14 0.69 -2.19
CA SER A 201 -20.07 -0.45 -2.04
C SER A 201 -19.39 -1.81 -2.14
N TRP A 202 -18.16 -1.83 -2.66
CA TRP A 202 -17.30 -3.00 -2.78
C TRP A 202 -15.92 -2.67 -2.21
N ILE A 203 -15.23 -3.70 -1.72
CA ILE A 203 -13.84 -3.63 -1.28
C ILE A 203 -13.16 -4.96 -1.65
N GLN A 204 -11.89 -4.90 -2.00
CA GLN A 204 -11.06 -6.08 -2.28
C GLN A 204 -9.98 -6.19 -1.20
N PHE A 205 -9.88 -7.38 -0.59
CA PHE A 205 -8.75 -7.76 0.25
C PHE A 205 -7.89 -8.78 -0.50
N ASP A 206 -6.64 -8.40 -0.73
CA ASP A 206 -5.64 -9.29 -1.31
C ASP A 206 -5.05 -10.14 -0.18
N GLU A 207 -5.48 -11.40 -0.09
CA GLU A 207 -4.93 -12.41 0.82
C GLU A 207 -4.13 -13.49 0.04
N PRO A 208 -3.06 -13.14 -0.71
CA PRO A 208 -2.36 -14.09 -1.57
C PRO A 208 -1.62 -15.17 -0.77
N LEU A 209 -1.40 -15.01 0.54
CA LEU A 209 -0.74 -16.04 1.34
C LEU A 209 -1.59 -17.32 1.45
N LEU A 210 -2.89 -17.24 1.17
CA LEU A 210 -3.79 -18.39 1.14
C LEU A 210 -3.45 -19.40 0.03
N VAL A 211 -2.62 -19.04 -0.96
CA VAL A 211 -2.13 -20.01 -1.97
C VAL A 211 -0.85 -20.74 -1.55
N MET A 212 -0.28 -20.39 -0.40
CA MET A 212 0.94 -21.01 0.14
C MET A 212 0.61 -22.22 1.02
N ASP A 213 1.62 -23.04 1.31
CA ASP A 213 1.52 -24.08 2.34
C ASP A 213 1.45 -23.44 3.73
N LEU A 214 0.24 -23.29 4.26
CA LEU A 214 -0.03 -22.75 5.58
C LEU A 214 -0.37 -23.87 6.57
N ASP A 215 0.27 -23.84 7.74
CA ASP A 215 -0.13 -24.67 8.88
C ASP A 215 -1.50 -24.24 9.44
N SER A 216 -2.12 -25.13 10.21
CA SER A 216 -3.47 -24.92 10.77
C SER A 216 -3.58 -23.68 11.65
N HIS A 217 -2.52 -23.33 12.37
CA HIS A 217 -2.50 -22.13 13.20
C HIS A 217 -2.54 -20.86 12.37
N LYS A 218 -1.81 -20.80 11.25
CA LYS A 218 -1.86 -19.67 10.31
C LYS A 218 -3.20 -19.56 9.61
N LEU A 219 -3.78 -20.68 9.16
CA LEU A 219 -5.11 -20.69 8.55
C LEU A 219 -6.20 -20.19 9.51
N HIS A 220 -6.10 -20.55 10.79
CA HIS A 220 -7.02 -20.08 11.82
C HIS A 220 -6.92 -18.57 12.12
N ALA A 221 -5.84 -17.91 11.69
CA ALA A 221 -5.68 -16.47 11.89
C ALA A 221 -6.47 -15.61 10.90
N PHE A 222 -6.91 -16.18 9.77
CA PHE A 222 -7.81 -15.55 8.79
C PHE A 222 -9.26 -15.61 9.27
#